data_AF-A0A6I1DYM1-F1
#
_entry.id   AF-A0A6I1DYM1-F1
#
_cell.length_a   1.000
_cell.length_b   1.000
_cell.length_c   1.000
_cell.angle_alpha   90.00
_cell.angle_beta   90.00
_cell.angle_gamma   90.00
#
_symmetry.space_group_name_H-M   'P 1'
#
loop_
_entity.id
_entity.type
_entity.pdbx_description
1 polymer ?
#
loop_
_entity_poly.entity_id
_entity_poly.type
_entity_poly.pdbx_seq_one_letter_code
_entity_poly.pdbx_strand_id
1 'polypeptide(L)'
;MEGLERAKLKDSILLFLLEKGGGWGEDGIYLGLGKPTKTENHISEILNEMNLEASKYFYYNDDDGYVLVSANDFTQEFLDKGGFVSEYNKQVVAARKLNENIKRENNVKELKEIDLKLNIRNSKFALPLSIISILIALGSIFLPKLEKENDGQLKAIQERMDYLEGILVKENDSMRLVIDKIKDTIK
;
A
#
# COMPACT_ATOMS: atom_id res chain seq x y z
N MET A 1 20.10 -20.79 -2.67
CA MET A 1 20.06 -20.16 -4.01
C MET A 1 18.64 -19.70 -4.23
N GLU A 2 18.42 -18.42 -4.49
CA GLU A 2 17.10 -17.79 -4.48
C GLU A 2 16.94 -16.78 -5.61
N GLY A 3 15.69 -16.45 -5.93
CA GLY A 3 15.33 -15.39 -6.88
C GLY A 3 15.96 -15.56 -8.27
N LEU A 4 16.62 -14.52 -8.75
CA LEU A 4 17.21 -14.48 -10.08
C LEU A 4 18.26 -15.58 -10.32
N GLU A 5 19.05 -15.95 -9.31
CA GLU A 5 20.05 -17.01 -9.46
C GLU A 5 19.39 -18.37 -9.69
N ARG A 6 18.29 -18.64 -8.99
CA ARG A 6 17.50 -19.87 -9.17
C ARG A 6 16.87 -19.90 -10.56
N ALA A 7 16.34 -18.77 -11.04
CA ALA A 7 15.81 -18.64 -12.40
C ALA A 7 16.89 -18.89 -13.47
N LYS A 8 18.09 -18.33 -13.29
CA LYS A 8 19.23 -18.59 -14.18
C LYS A 8 19.64 -20.05 -14.19
N LEU A 9 19.64 -20.72 -13.04
CA LEU A 9 19.95 -22.14 -12.98
C LEU A 9 18.91 -22.98 -13.74
N LYS A 10 17.62 -22.66 -13.60
CA LYS A 10 16.55 -23.32 -14.38
C LYS A 10 16.78 -23.17 -15.89
N ASP A 11 17.16 -21.97 -16.35
CA ASP A 11 17.50 -21.73 -17.76
C ASP A 11 18.74 -22.52 -18.20
N SER A 12 19.79 -22.59 -17.35
CA SER A 12 20.99 -23.40 -17.62
C SER A 12 20.67 -24.90 -17.73
N ILE A 13 19.72 -25.41 -16.93
CA ILE A 13 19.26 -26.79 -17.04
C ILE A 13 18.60 -27.03 -18.41
N LEU A 14 17.70 -26.15 -18.84
CA LEU A 14 17.06 -26.29 -20.16
C LEU A 14 18.05 -26.22 -21.31
N LEU A 15 19.04 -25.31 -21.24
CA LEU A 15 20.14 -25.24 -22.21
C LEU A 15 20.94 -26.54 -22.25
N PHE A 16 21.29 -27.08 -21.08
CA PHE A 16 21.97 -28.37 -21.00
C PHE A 16 21.17 -29.50 -21.65
N LEU A 17 19.85 -29.57 -21.40
CA LEU A 17 18.99 -30.58 -21.99
C LEU A 17 18.90 -30.46 -23.53
N LEU A 18 18.90 -29.23 -24.07
CA LEU A 18 18.94 -29.00 -25.52
C LEU A 18 20.27 -29.40 -26.13
N GLU A 19 21.39 -29.05 -25.49
CA GLU A 19 22.74 -29.33 -26.00
C GLU A 19 23.08 -30.83 -25.97
N LYS A 20 22.65 -31.53 -24.92
CA LYS A 20 22.94 -32.96 -24.75
C LYS A 20 21.93 -33.87 -25.45
N GLY A 21 20.68 -33.43 -25.54
CA GLY A 21 19.57 -34.25 -26.04
C GLY A 21 19.27 -35.47 -25.16
N GLY A 22 18.14 -36.13 -25.39
CA GLY A 22 17.71 -37.30 -24.62
C GLY A 22 17.23 -36.97 -23.19
N GLY A 23 16.91 -38.02 -22.44
CA GLY A 23 16.47 -37.94 -21.04
C GLY A 23 17.64 -37.96 -20.07
N TRP A 24 17.59 -37.10 -19.06
CA TRP A 24 18.61 -36.96 -18.02
C TRP A 24 18.00 -37.02 -16.63
N GLY A 25 18.67 -37.75 -15.74
CA GLY A 25 18.39 -37.81 -14.31
C GLY A 25 18.98 -36.63 -13.54
N GLU A 26 18.62 -36.50 -12.27
CA GLU A 26 19.12 -35.43 -11.40
C GLU A 26 20.64 -35.48 -11.24
N ASP A 27 21.21 -36.67 -11.09
CA ASP A 27 22.65 -36.94 -10.98
C ASP A 27 23.41 -36.46 -12.23
N GLY A 28 22.90 -36.79 -13.40
CA GLY A 28 23.47 -36.43 -14.69
C GLY A 28 23.47 -34.93 -14.93
N ILE A 29 22.38 -34.25 -14.54
CA ILE A 29 22.27 -32.79 -14.62
C ILE A 29 23.20 -32.13 -13.60
N TYR A 30 23.21 -32.63 -12.35
CA TYR A 30 24.06 -32.11 -11.28
C TYR A 30 25.55 -32.16 -11.67
N LEU A 31 26.01 -33.31 -12.17
CA LEU A 31 27.39 -33.48 -12.61
C LEU A 31 27.67 -32.74 -13.92
N GLY A 32 26.75 -32.77 -14.88
CA GLY A 32 26.88 -32.15 -16.19
C GLY A 32 26.99 -30.62 -16.13
N LEU A 33 26.33 -30.00 -15.17
CA LEU A 33 26.41 -28.56 -14.90
C LEU A 33 27.53 -28.15 -13.93
N GLY A 34 28.40 -29.09 -13.53
CA GLY A 34 29.54 -28.79 -12.67
C GLY A 34 29.16 -28.56 -11.20
N LYS A 35 28.16 -29.30 -10.70
CA LYS A 35 27.66 -29.24 -9.31
C LYS A 35 27.15 -27.84 -8.94
N PRO A 36 26.12 -27.32 -9.63
CA PRO A 36 25.66 -25.94 -9.47
C PRO A 36 24.94 -25.69 -8.13
N THR A 37 24.57 -26.76 -7.43
CA THR A 37 23.91 -26.73 -6.11
C THR A 37 24.81 -27.35 -5.05
N LYS A 38 24.42 -27.22 -3.76
CA LYS A 38 25.16 -27.84 -2.65
C LYS A 38 25.07 -29.37 -2.66
N THR A 39 23.96 -29.91 -3.15
CA THR A 39 23.62 -31.33 -3.14
C THR A 39 22.77 -31.65 -4.37
N GLU A 40 22.81 -32.90 -4.80
CA GLU A 40 22.00 -33.44 -5.89
C GLU A 40 20.49 -33.30 -5.60
N ASN A 41 20.05 -33.56 -4.36
CA ASN A 41 18.63 -33.42 -3.99
C ASN A 41 18.05 -32.01 -4.30
N HIS A 42 18.86 -30.96 -4.22
CA HIS A 42 18.39 -29.62 -4.59
C HIS A 42 18.10 -29.49 -6.09
N ILE A 43 18.70 -30.32 -6.96
CA ILE A 43 18.32 -30.39 -8.37
C ILE A 43 16.91 -30.96 -8.51
N SER A 44 16.59 -32.03 -7.77
CA SER A 44 15.23 -32.60 -7.79
C SER A 44 14.17 -31.58 -7.37
N GLU A 45 14.43 -30.77 -6.33
CA GLU A 45 13.56 -29.65 -5.96
C GLU A 45 13.40 -28.62 -7.08
N ILE A 46 14.49 -28.27 -7.77
CA ILE A 46 14.47 -27.30 -8.87
C ILE A 46 13.70 -27.86 -10.08
N LEU A 47 13.88 -29.14 -10.42
CA LEU A 47 13.16 -29.78 -11.52
C LEU A 47 11.66 -29.86 -11.23
N ASN A 48 11.28 -30.17 -9.98
CA ASN A 48 9.90 -30.12 -9.52
C ASN A 48 9.30 -28.71 -9.68
N GLU A 49 10.01 -27.67 -9.26
CA GLU A 49 9.57 -26.29 -9.45
C GLU A 49 9.42 -25.92 -10.92
N MET A 50 10.39 -26.31 -11.76
CA MET A 50 10.30 -26.10 -13.20
C MET A 50 9.04 -26.75 -13.76
N ASN A 51 8.68 -27.95 -13.29
CA ASN A 51 7.51 -28.67 -13.77
C ASN A 51 6.23 -27.93 -13.38
N LEU A 52 6.15 -27.43 -12.15
CA LEU A 52 5.01 -26.65 -11.68
C LEU A 52 4.85 -25.32 -12.44
N GLU A 53 5.96 -24.65 -12.76
CA GLU A 53 5.95 -23.34 -13.42
C GLU A 53 5.78 -23.43 -14.94
N ALA A 54 6.29 -24.50 -15.57
CA ALA A 54 6.60 -24.53 -16.98
C ALA A 54 6.52 -25.93 -17.64
N SER A 55 5.72 -26.86 -17.09
CA SER A 55 5.60 -28.26 -17.56
C SER A 55 5.43 -28.48 -19.07
N LYS A 56 4.87 -27.52 -19.81
CA LYS A 56 4.69 -27.64 -21.26
C LYS A 56 5.99 -27.47 -22.07
N TYR A 57 7.04 -26.90 -21.50
CA TYR A 57 8.26 -26.51 -22.22
C TYR A 57 9.39 -27.52 -22.13
N PHE A 58 9.18 -28.66 -21.47
CA PHE A 58 10.12 -29.78 -21.42
C PHE A 58 9.34 -31.03 -20.99
N TYR A 59 9.88 -32.22 -21.23
CA TYR A 59 9.29 -33.44 -20.69
C TYR A 59 9.79 -33.68 -19.27
N TYR A 60 8.86 -33.99 -18.38
CA TYR A 60 9.13 -34.35 -17.00
C TYR A 60 8.43 -35.69 -16.72
N ASN A 61 9.21 -36.68 -16.33
CA ASN A 61 8.70 -37.96 -15.85
C ASN A 61 9.27 -38.23 -14.46
N ASP A 62 8.40 -38.58 -13.53
CA ASP A 62 8.76 -38.96 -12.16
C ASP A 62 8.08 -40.31 -11.92
N ASP A 63 8.84 -41.38 -12.13
CA ASP A 63 8.38 -42.76 -12.00
C ASP A 63 9.28 -43.48 -10.99
N ASP A 64 8.66 -44.13 -10.01
CA ASP A 64 9.35 -44.87 -8.93
C ASP A 64 10.47 -44.10 -8.19
N GLY A 65 10.35 -42.76 -8.08
CA GLY A 65 11.29 -41.91 -7.36
C GLY A 65 12.55 -41.55 -8.14
N TYR A 66 12.55 -41.75 -9.45
CA TYR A 66 13.58 -41.25 -10.37
C TYR A 66 12.99 -40.19 -11.28
N VAL A 67 13.54 -38.98 -11.23
CA VAL A 67 13.12 -37.90 -12.12
C VAL A 67 13.93 -37.95 -13.40
N LEU A 68 13.24 -38.12 -14.52
CA LEU A 68 13.81 -38.05 -15.86
C LEU A 68 13.25 -36.82 -16.58
N VAL A 69 14.14 -35.94 -17.02
CA VAL A 69 13.78 -34.73 -17.79
C VAL A 69 14.45 -34.69 -19.15
N SER A 70 13.76 -34.15 -20.15
CA SER A 70 14.33 -33.92 -21.49
C SER A 70 13.75 -32.67 -22.13
N ALA A 71 14.52 -32.05 -23.03
CA ALA A 71 14.01 -30.97 -23.86
C ALA A 71 12.95 -31.49 -24.84
N ASN A 72 12.00 -30.62 -25.18
CA ASN A 72 10.97 -30.86 -26.18
C ASN A 72 10.98 -29.74 -27.24
N ASP A 73 10.06 -29.81 -28.21
CA ASP A 73 9.99 -28.87 -29.34
C ASP A 73 9.78 -27.40 -28.91
N PHE A 74 9.24 -27.16 -27.70
CA PHE A 74 8.95 -25.83 -27.18
C PHE A 74 10.05 -25.30 -26.24
N THR A 75 11.05 -26.11 -25.87
CA THR A 75 12.12 -25.69 -24.94
C THR A 75 12.91 -24.51 -25.51
N GLN A 76 13.29 -24.58 -26.78
CA GLN A 76 14.03 -23.50 -27.44
C GLN A 76 13.21 -22.21 -27.51
N GLU A 77 11.93 -22.29 -27.90
CA GLU A 77 11.04 -21.13 -27.97
C GLU A 77 10.88 -20.45 -26.59
N PHE A 78 10.83 -21.24 -25.52
CA PHE A 78 10.74 -20.71 -24.17
C PHE A 78 12.00 -19.94 -23.77
N LEU A 79 13.18 -20.49 -24.06
CA LEU A 79 14.47 -19.83 -23.81
C LEU A 79 14.65 -18.58 -24.68
N ASP A 80 14.21 -18.60 -25.94
CA ASP A 80 14.25 -17.43 -26.84
C ASP A 80 13.40 -16.26 -26.31
N LYS A 81 12.32 -16.56 -25.58
CA LYS A 81 11.49 -15.57 -24.87
C LYS A 81 12.06 -15.14 -23.52
N GLY A 82 13.28 -15.58 -23.20
CA GLY A 82 14.02 -15.26 -21.99
C GLY A 82 13.77 -16.20 -20.81
N GLY A 83 13.10 -17.34 -21.02
CA GLY A 83 12.98 -18.44 -20.06
C GLY A 83 12.44 -18.06 -18.68
N PHE A 84 12.92 -18.75 -17.66
CA PHE A 84 12.56 -18.52 -16.26
C PHE A 84 13.04 -17.16 -15.74
N VAL A 85 14.15 -16.62 -16.28
CA VAL A 85 14.59 -15.26 -15.91
C VAL A 85 13.56 -14.20 -16.30
N SER A 86 12.97 -14.32 -17.50
CA SER A 86 11.89 -13.45 -17.96
C SER A 86 10.65 -13.56 -17.08
N GLU A 87 10.24 -14.79 -16.73
CA GLU A 87 9.13 -15.03 -15.82
C GLU A 87 9.37 -14.45 -14.42
N TYR A 88 10.57 -14.64 -13.86
CA TYR A 88 10.96 -14.03 -12.59
C TYR A 88 10.83 -12.49 -12.64
N ASN A 89 11.34 -11.86 -13.69
CA ASN A 89 11.25 -10.41 -13.85
C ASN A 89 9.80 -9.92 -13.94
N LYS A 90 8.92 -10.65 -14.63
CA LYS A 90 7.48 -10.33 -14.68
C LYS A 90 6.84 -10.39 -13.30
N GLN A 91 7.17 -11.42 -12.52
CA GLN A 91 6.67 -11.57 -11.14
C GLN A 91 7.14 -10.43 -10.23
N VAL A 92 8.42 -10.05 -10.31
CA VAL A 92 8.98 -8.92 -9.55
C VAL A 92 8.26 -7.61 -9.90
N VAL A 93 8.04 -7.34 -11.18
CA VAL A 93 7.30 -6.16 -11.64
C VAL A 93 5.85 -6.19 -11.15
N ALA A 94 5.19 -7.33 -11.21
CA ALA A 94 3.82 -7.49 -10.72
C ALA A 94 3.72 -7.25 -9.21
N ALA A 95 4.63 -7.82 -8.42
CA ALA A 95 4.69 -7.63 -6.98
C ALA A 95 4.95 -6.16 -6.61
N ARG A 96 5.83 -5.48 -7.35
CA ARG A 96 6.07 -4.05 -7.17
C ARG A 96 4.82 -3.21 -7.44
N LYS A 97 4.13 -3.48 -8.56
CA LYS A 97 2.87 -2.78 -8.90
C LYS A 97 1.80 -3.00 -7.85
N LEU A 98 1.67 -4.22 -7.33
CA LEU A 98 0.75 -4.54 -6.25
C LEU A 98 1.06 -3.72 -4.99
N ASN A 99 2.32 -3.67 -4.57
CA ASN A 99 2.74 -2.89 -3.42
C ASN A 99 2.51 -1.38 -3.61
N GLU A 100 2.73 -0.86 -4.81
CA GLU A 100 2.42 0.54 -5.14
C GLU A 100 0.91 0.82 -5.08
N ASN A 101 0.08 -0.12 -5.53
CA ASN A 101 -1.38 0.00 -5.43
C ASN A 101 -1.85 -0.03 -3.96
N ILE A 102 -1.32 -0.94 -3.14
CA ILE A 102 -1.63 -1.00 -1.70
C ILE A 102 -1.26 0.32 -1.01
N LYS A 103 -0.08 0.87 -1.31
CA LYS A 103 0.33 2.18 -0.78
C LYS A 103 -0.62 3.30 -1.20
N ARG A 104 -1.03 3.32 -2.48
CA ARG A 104 -2.01 4.32 -2.96
C ARG A 104 -3.35 4.18 -2.27
N GLU A 105 -3.86 2.97 -2.09
CA GLU A 105 -5.12 2.72 -1.39
C GLU A 105 -5.07 3.20 0.07
N ASN A 106 -3.96 2.94 0.76
CA ASN A 106 -3.76 3.43 2.13
C ASN A 106 -3.74 4.96 2.17
N ASN A 107 -3.01 5.61 1.25
CA ASN A 107 -3.00 7.07 1.16
C ASN A 107 -4.40 7.65 0.88
N VAL A 108 -5.20 7.01 0.01
CA VAL A 108 -6.58 7.43 -0.27
C VAL A 108 -7.47 7.27 0.96
N LYS A 109 -7.31 6.19 1.74
CA LYS A 109 -8.03 6.00 3.00
C LYS A 109 -7.68 7.09 4.01
N GLU A 110 -6.40 7.39 4.20
CA GLU A 110 -5.93 8.45 5.08
C GLU A 110 -6.49 9.83 4.67
N LEU A 111 -6.45 10.15 3.37
CA LEU A 111 -7.01 11.40 2.85
C LEU A 111 -8.52 11.49 3.09
N LYS A 112 -9.26 10.41 2.92
CA LYS A 112 -10.71 10.37 3.23
C LYS A 112 -10.97 10.57 4.73
N GLU A 113 -10.16 9.99 5.60
CA GLU A 113 -10.29 10.22 7.05
C GLU A 113 -9.99 11.66 7.44
N ILE A 114 -8.98 12.28 6.83
CA ILE A 114 -8.66 13.69 7.03
C ILE A 114 -9.82 14.56 6.54
N ASP A 115 -10.34 14.31 5.35
CA ASP A 115 -11.47 15.06 4.79
C ASP A 115 -12.73 14.93 5.66
N LEU A 116 -13.03 13.73 6.15
CA LEU A 116 -14.17 13.48 7.04
C LEU A 116 -14.00 14.19 8.40
N LYS A 117 -12.79 14.20 8.96
CA LYS A 117 -12.45 14.97 10.17
C LYS A 117 -12.60 16.48 9.93
N LEU A 118 -12.15 17.00 8.79
CA LEU A 118 -12.28 18.41 8.42
C LEU A 118 -13.75 18.81 8.19
N ASN A 119 -14.54 17.96 7.54
CA ASN A 119 -15.95 18.22 7.27
C ASN A 119 -16.79 18.23 8.57
N ILE A 120 -16.56 17.28 9.48
CA ILE A 120 -17.16 17.29 10.83
C ILE A 120 -16.73 18.55 11.60
N ARG A 121 -15.48 18.98 11.46
CA ARG A 121 -14.98 20.17 12.14
C ARG A 121 -15.64 21.44 11.59
N ASN A 122 -15.71 21.60 10.27
CA ASN A 122 -16.36 22.75 9.65
C ASN A 122 -17.86 22.83 9.97
N SER A 123 -18.58 21.70 10.02
CA SER A 123 -19.99 21.69 10.40
C SER A 123 -20.23 22.09 11.87
N LYS A 124 -19.30 21.76 12.78
CA LYS A 124 -19.33 22.22 14.17
C LYS A 124 -19.11 23.72 14.33
N PHE A 125 -18.42 24.37 13.39
CA PHE A 125 -18.20 25.82 13.42
C PHE A 125 -19.26 26.63 12.65
N ALA A 126 -19.90 26.05 11.64
CA ALA A 126 -20.93 26.74 10.85
C ALA A 126 -22.19 27.07 11.69
N LEU A 127 -22.59 26.17 12.58
CA LEU A 127 -23.76 26.37 13.45
C LEU A 127 -23.62 27.55 14.43
N PRO A 128 -22.57 27.65 15.27
CA PRO A 128 -22.43 28.76 16.21
C PRO A 128 -22.25 30.12 15.53
N LEU A 129 -21.54 30.20 14.40
CA LEU A 129 -21.40 31.45 13.62
C LEU A 129 -22.75 31.96 13.06
N SER A 130 -23.61 31.04 12.60
CA SER A 130 -24.97 31.39 12.15
C SER A 130 -25.83 31.89 13.31
N ILE A 131 -25.71 31.29 14.50
CA ILE A 131 -26.44 31.71 15.71
C ILE A 131 -25.98 33.08 16.20
N ILE A 132 -24.67 33.36 16.20
CA ILE A 132 -24.13 34.68 16.56
C ILE A 132 -24.66 35.75 15.60
N SER A 133 -24.69 35.46 14.30
CA SER A 133 -25.21 36.38 13.28
C SER A 133 -26.71 36.66 13.47
N ILE A 134 -27.49 35.64 13.82
CA ILE A 134 -28.92 35.78 14.16
C ILE A 134 -29.10 36.59 15.45
N LEU A 135 -28.27 36.38 16.47
CA LEU A 135 -28.34 37.14 17.73
C LEU A 135 -27.98 38.63 17.51
N ILE A 136 -26.98 38.94 16.68
CA ILE A 136 -26.64 40.32 16.31
C ILE A 136 -27.78 40.97 15.50
N ALA A 137 -28.38 40.24 14.56
CA ALA A 137 -29.50 40.72 13.76
C ALA A 137 -30.77 40.96 14.62
N LEU A 138 -31.07 40.06 15.56
CA LEU A 138 -32.16 40.25 16.51
C LEU A 138 -31.88 41.44 17.44
N GLY A 139 -30.66 41.54 17.98
CA GLY A 139 -30.26 42.68 18.81
C GLY A 139 -30.46 44.02 18.12
N SER A 140 -30.05 44.13 16.85
CA SER A 140 -30.20 45.36 16.06
C SER A 140 -31.66 45.71 15.71
N ILE A 141 -32.57 44.75 15.65
CA ILE A 141 -34.01 44.98 15.45
C ILE A 141 -34.70 45.45 16.75
N PHE A 142 -34.25 44.96 17.92
CA PHE A 142 -34.87 45.28 19.22
C PHE A 142 -34.25 46.48 19.96
N LEU A 143 -33.03 46.89 19.59
CA LEU A 143 -32.31 48.05 20.16
C LEU A 143 -33.04 49.40 20.07
N PRO A 144 -33.70 49.81 18.97
CA PRO A 144 -34.30 51.15 18.88
C PRO A 144 -35.60 51.34 19.68
N LYS A 145 -36.11 50.31 20.38
CA LYS A 145 -37.35 50.39 21.19
C LYS A 145 -37.15 50.34 22.70
N LEU A 146 -35.92 50.11 23.18
CA LEU A 146 -35.62 49.88 24.61
C LEU A 146 -34.96 51.07 25.31
N GLU A 147 -34.84 52.21 24.65
CA GLU A 147 -34.13 53.39 25.17
C GLU A 147 -34.87 54.17 26.28
N LYS A 148 -36.04 53.69 26.75
CA LYS A 148 -36.82 54.40 27.79
C LYS A 148 -37.26 53.62 29.01
N GLU A 149 -36.95 52.33 29.13
CA GLU A 149 -37.33 51.58 30.33
C GLU A 149 -36.40 50.38 30.53
N ASN A 150 -35.64 50.38 31.64
CA ASN A 150 -34.75 49.32 32.16
C ASN A 150 -33.25 49.39 31.85
N ASP A 151 -32.55 50.28 32.58
CA ASP A 151 -31.11 50.17 32.86
C ASP A 151 -30.69 48.78 33.40
N GLY A 152 -31.58 48.09 34.12
CA GLY A 152 -31.30 46.75 34.65
C GLY A 152 -31.19 45.65 33.59
N GLN A 153 -31.95 45.75 32.49
CA GLN A 153 -31.90 44.77 31.41
C GLN A 153 -30.70 45.01 30.50
N LEU A 154 -30.34 46.28 30.28
CA LEU A 154 -29.13 46.64 29.53
C LEU A 154 -27.88 46.11 30.23
N LYS A 155 -27.81 46.27 31.56
CA LYS A 155 -26.71 45.73 32.37
C LYS A 155 -26.64 44.20 32.34
N ALA A 156 -27.78 43.51 32.39
CA ALA A 156 -27.82 42.05 32.27
C ALA A 156 -27.43 41.54 30.87
N ILE A 157 -27.72 42.31 29.82
CA ILE A 157 -27.29 42.01 28.45
C ILE A 157 -25.78 42.25 28.32
N GLN A 158 -25.26 43.34 28.92
CA GLN A 158 -23.83 43.65 28.92
C GLN A 158 -23.03 42.57 29.66
N GLU A 159 -23.47 42.16 30.84
CA GLU A 159 -22.84 41.07 31.61
C GLU A 159 -22.86 39.73 30.85
N ARG A 160 -23.92 39.46 30.08
CA ARG A 160 -23.99 38.28 29.20
C ARG A 160 -23.06 38.40 27.99
N MET A 161 -22.90 39.59 27.42
CA MET A 161 -21.94 39.83 26.34
C MET A 161 -20.51 39.65 26.84
N ASP A 162 -20.16 40.23 27.99
CA ASP A 162 -18.84 40.09 28.60
C ASP A 162 -18.53 38.64 28.98
N TYR A 163 -19.54 37.91 29.48
CA TYR A 163 -19.41 36.48 29.74
C TYR A 163 -19.13 35.67 28.46
N LEU A 164 -19.83 35.97 27.37
CA LEU A 164 -19.63 35.31 26.08
C LEU A 164 -18.28 35.67 25.46
N GLU A 165 -17.84 36.92 25.59
CA GLU A 165 -16.52 37.36 25.15
C GLU A 165 -15.40 36.64 25.93
N GLY A 166 -15.56 36.47 27.24
CA GLY A 166 -14.65 35.68 28.07
C GLY A 166 -14.55 34.21 27.66
N ILE A 167 -15.69 33.58 27.28
CA ILE A 167 -15.68 32.22 26.74
C ILE A 167 -14.92 32.16 25.41
N LEU A 168 -15.18 33.10 24.50
CA LEU A 168 -14.55 33.14 23.19
C LEU A 168 -13.03 33.37 23.27
N VAL A 169 -12.57 34.24 24.16
CA VAL A 169 -11.13 34.45 24.40
C VAL A 169 -10.48 33.17 24.91
N LYS A 170 -11.09 32.50 25.89
CA LYS A 170 -10.57 31.25 26.48
C LYS A 170 -10.53 30.10 25.46
N GLU A 171 -11.53 30.01 24.59
CA GLU A 171 -11.53 29.03 23.50
C GLU A 171 -10.49 29.37 22.43
N ASN A 172 -10.27 30.66 22.11
CA ASN A 172 -9.24 31.08 21.16
C ASN A 172 -7.82 30.78 21.67
N ASP A 173 -7.56 31.02 22.95
CA ASP A 173 -6.28 30.67 23.57
C ASP A 173 -6.05 29.15 23.60
N SER A 174 -7.11 28.38 23.85
CA SER A 174 -7.07 26.92 23.77
C SER A 174 -6.77 26.44 22.35
N MET A 175 -7.30 27.11 21.32
CA MET A 175 -7.01 26.80 19.92
C MET A 175 -5.57 27.14 19.53
N ARG A 176 -5.01 28.25 20.01
CA ARG A 176 -3.59 28.60 19.78
C ARG A 176 -2.66 27.54 20.36
N LEU A 177 -2.92 27.09 21.60
CA LEU A 177 -2.17 26.01 22.26
C LEU A 177 -2.18 24.68 21.47
N VAL A 178 -3.31 24.36 20.84
CA VAL A 178 -3.44 23.16 20.00
C VAL A 178 -2.67 23.33 18.68
N ILE A 179 -2.72 24.52 18.08
CA ILE A 179 -1.97 24.82 16.84
C ILE A 179 -0.46 24.72 17.09
N ASP A 180 0.03 25.23 18.22
CA ASP A 180 1.45 25.17 18.56
C ASP A 180 1.92 23.73 18.81
N LYS A 181 1.11 22.91 19.50
CA LYS A 181 1.39 21.45 19.64
C LYS A 181 1.46 20.72 18.29
N ILE A 182 0.62 21.08 17.34
CA ILE A 182 0.64 20.48 16.00
C ILE A 182 1.91 20.89 15.25
N LYS A 183 2.33 22.16 15.35
CA LYS A 183 3.58 22.64 14.75
C LYS A 183 4.81 21.91 15.32
N ASP A 184 4.81 21.63 16.61
CA ASP A 184 5.90 20.88 17.26
C ASP A 184 5.92 19.39 16.86
N THR A 185 4.78 18.82 16.46
CA THR A 185 4.69 17.40 16.03
C THR A 185 5.11 17.20 14.57
N ILE A 186 5.11 18.26 13.76
CA ILE A 186 5.43 18.21 12.32
C ILE A 186 6.92 18.53 12.05
N LYS A 187 7.69 18.97 13.05
CA LYS A 187 9.16 19.10 12.99
C LYS A 187 9.86 17.81 13.39
#